data_AF-A0A1S8N631-F1
#
_entry.id   AF-A0A1S8N631-F1
#
_cell.length_a   1.000
_cell.length_b   1.000
_cell.length_c   1.000
_cell.angle_alpha   90.00
_cell.angle_beta   90.00
_cell.angle_gamma   90.00
#
_symmetry.space_group_name_H-M   'P 1'
#
loop_
_entity.id
_entity.type
_entity.pdbx_description
1 polymer ?
#
loop_
_entity_poly.entity_id
_entity_poly.type
_entity_poly.pdbx_seq_one_letter_code
_entity_poly.pdbx_strand_id
1 'polypeptide(L)'
;MTVTLSKGQKVDLTKKNPNLNNVIVGIGWDVNQNSRGYSFDLDASAFLLNSFNKVNNEDDFIFYNNPNGGQGTIIHSGDNKTGVGSGDDEQIKINLGLVPSNIEKIAFTITINDAKERNQNFGQISNSYIRIIDADTSEVILRYDLGRDFSIETAIVVAELYRYNNEWKFNAVGSGFQGGLAALCNMFGIEVEEEQSNNSYPSAPVYSQNPIVHTHYDQNQGYNPQTLDNNQQIYNSQLSNGNQQSEITCPYCHSTQVTAGKKGFGVGKAIVGGLLLGPVGLLGGLIGSKNIEFLCINCNKRWSASNNTNSAQWLREQSNNAKNIVNRYLDNDFAEALVAGSALVAMADGVIEYSERERLINYFKTSQEMKHIDTNMVLSKFDCYTQKLQRDFMMGKAELLRIIAKMRTKPDAARFVVRLCCTIGLADGEFSNIEKQVIGEICRELNLNTSEFVY
;
A
#
# COMPACT_ATOMS: atom_id res chain seq x y z
N MET A 1 -11.54 -26.00 26.15
CA MET A 1 -10.15 -25.45 26.11
C MET A 1 -10.13 -24.39 25.03
N THR A 2 -9.90 -23.13 25.39
CA THR A 2 -9.85 -22.01 24.43
C THR A 2 -8.63 -22.15 23.53
N VAL A 3 -8.83 -21.97 22.22
CA VAL A 3 -7.73 -21.99 21.25
C VAL A 3 -7.15 -20.58 21.13
N THR A 4 -5.89 -20.40 21.52
CA THR A 4 -5.15 -19.15 21.27
C THR A 4 -4.52 -19.18 19.89
N LEU A 5 -4.72 -18.12 19.13
CA LEU A 5 -4.24 -17.99 17.75
C LEU A 5 -3.08 -17.01 17.64
N SER A 6 -2.30 -17.19 16.57
CA SER A 6 -1.29 -16.23 16.10
C SER A 6 -1.71 -15.61 14.77
N LYS A 7 -1.11 -14.46 14.42
CA LYS A 7 -1.36 -13.76 13.16
C LYS A 7 -1.25 -14.71 11.96
N GLY A 8 -2.21 -14.62 11.04
CA GLY A 8 -2.34 -15.42 9.83
C GLY A 8 -2.98 -16.81 10.03
N GLN A 9 -3.23 -17.24 11.27
CA GLN A 9 -3.87 -18.53 11.51
C GLN A 9 -5.35 -18.53 11.16
N LYS A 10 -5.80 -19.64 10.56
CA LYS A 10 -7.19 -19.87 10.15
C LYS A 10 -7.75 -21.08 10.86
N VAL A 11 -8.97 -20.98 11.38
CA VAL A 11 -9.64 -22.05 12.12
C VAL A 11 -11.07 -22.21 11.64
N ASP A 12 -11.52 -23.44 11.44
CA ASP A 12 -12.94 -23.72 11.20
C ASP A 12 -13.75 -23.46 12.47
N LEU A 13 -14.77 -22.61 12.37
CA LEU A 13 -15.63 -22.24 13.50
C LEU A 13 -16.77 -23.25 13.64
N THR A 14 -17.59 -23.40 12.61
CA THR A 14 -18.82 -24.22 12.64
C THR A 14 -18.54 -25.71 12.42
N LYS A 15 -17.55 -26.07 11.60
CA LYS A 15 -17.19 -27.48 11.39
C LYS A 15 -16.76 -28.19 12.68
N LYS A 16 -16.07 -27.47 13.57
CA LYS A 16 -15.65 -28.00 14.89
C LYS A 16 -16.73 -27.83 15.96
N ASN A 17 -17.69 -26.93 15.74
CA ASN A 17 -18.77 -26.60 16.67
C ASN A 17 -20.12 -26.60 15.90
N PRO A 18 -20.70 -27.77 15.57
CA PRO A 18 -21.84 -27.86 14.64
C PRO A 18 -23.12 -27.13 15.08
N ASN A 19 -23.27 -26.87 16.39
CA ASN A 19 -24.42 -26.18 16.96
C ASN A 19 -24.21 -24.66 17.09
N LEU A 20 -23.05 -24.15 16.68
CA LEU A 20 -22.69 -22.75 16.89
C LEU A 20 -23.42 -21.84 15.91
N ASN A 21 -24.47 -21.18 16.39
CA ASN A 21 -25.26 -20.24 15.61
C ASN A 21 -25.12 -18.80 16.09
N ASN A 22 -25.14 -18.59 17.41
CA ASN A 22 -25.04 -17.27 18.00
C ASN A 22 -23.62 -17.08 18.55
N VAL A 23 -22.89 -16.10 18.03
CA VAL A 23 -21.55 -15.76 18.51
C VAL A 23 -21.50 -14.34 19.01
N ILE A 24 -20.68 -14.12 20.03
CA ILE A 24 -20.27 -12.80 20.49
C ILE A 24 -18.80 -12.64 20.11
N VAL A 25 -18.53 -11.60 19.33
CA VAL A 25 -17.18 -11.15 19.02
C VAL A 25 -16.82 -10.13 20.09
N GLY A 26 -15.95 -10.52 21.02
CA GLY A 26 -15.45 -9.65 22.08
C GLY A 26 -14.12 -9.05 21.69
N ILE A 27 -14.00 -7.74 21.79
CA ILE A 27 -12.78 -6.99 21.48
C ILE A 27 -12.39 -6.20 22.74
N GLY A 28 -11.12 -6.24 23.12
CA GLY A 28 -10.63 -5.49 24.27
C GLY A 28 -9.22 -4.95 24.06
N TRP A 29 -8.86 -3.94 24.82
CA TRP A 29 -7.57 -3.24 24.79
C TRP A 29 -7.28 -2.51 26.10
N ASP A 30 -5.99 -2.34 26.40
CA ASP A 30 -5.53 -1.54 27.53
C ASP A 30 -4.84 -0.27 27.05
N VAL A 31 -5.27 0.85 27.61
CA VAL A 31 -4.75 2.18 27.30
C VAL A 31 -3.64 2.58 28.28
N ASN A 32 -2.49 3.04 27.79
CA ASN A 32 -1.43 3.55 28.66
C ASN A 32 -1.80 4.91 29.28
N GLN A 33 -2.11 4.91 30.58
CA GLN A 33 -2.55 6.08 31.36
C GLN A 33 -1.50 7.20 31.51
N ASN A 34 -0.25 6.98 31.09
CA ASN A 34 0.84 7.97 31.18
C ASN A 34 0.90 8.96 30.00
N SER A 35 -0.08 8.90 29.09
CA SER A 35 -0.15 9.76 27.91
C SER A 35 -0.64 11.16 28.31
N ARG A 36 0.14 12.20 28.01
CA ARG A 36 -0.10 13.58 28.45
C ARG A 36 -1.41 14.14 27.85
N GLY A 37 -2.51 14.06 28.60
CA GLY A 37 -3.63 15.02 28.53
C GLY A 37 -4.84 14.68 27.64
N TYR A 38 -4.81 13.64 26.80
CA TYR A 38 -5.96 13.23 25.97
C TYR A 38 -6.38 11.79 26.24
N SER A 39 -7.70 11.54 26.35
CA SER A 39 -8.25 10.18 26.42
C SER A 39 -8.11 9.48 25.06
N PHE A 40 -7.85 8.18 25.09
CA PHE A 40 -7.95 7.35 23.89
C PHE A 40 -9.40 6.90 23.74
N ASP A 41 -9.88 7.04 22.52
CA ASP A 41 -11.22 6.68 22.10
C ASP A 41 -11.03 5.69 20.96
N LEU A 42 -11.23 4.40 21.25
CA LEU A 42 -11.05 3.32 20.29
C LEU A 42 -12.42 2.78 19.95
N ASP A 43 -12.70 2.67 18.66
CA ASP A 43 -13.97 2.15 18.16
C ASP A 43 -13.73 0.78 17.53
N ALA A 44 -14.52 -0.22 17.93
CA ALA A 44 -14.64 -1.44 17.15
C ALA A 44 -15.70 -1.26 16.05
N SER A 45 -15.49 -1.93 14.92
CA SER A 45 -16.48 -1.94 13.83
C SER A 45 -16.44 -3.24 13.05
N ALA A 46 -17.49 -3.48 12.26
CA ALA A 46 -17.57 -4.61 11.35
C ALA A 46 -17.99 -4.17 9.93
N PHE A 47 -17.25 -4.63 8.92
CA PHE A 47 -17.62 -4.45 7.51
C PHE A 47 -18.17 -5.77 6.97
N LEU A 48 -19.38 -5.72 6.40
CA LEU A 48 -20.09 -6.86 5.82
C LEU A 48 -19.79 -6.92 4.33
N LEU A 49 -18.97 -7.87 3.92
CA LEU A 49 -18.33 -7.89 2.62
C LEU A 49 -18.92 -8.96 1.71
N ASN A 50 -19.14 -8.59 0.45
CA ASN A 50 -19.50 -9.49 -0.63
C ASN A 50 -18.27 -10.25 -1.18
N SER A 51 -18.48 -11.04 -2.24
CA SER A 51 -17.45 -11.83 -2.91
C SER A 51 -16.29 -11.02 -3.49
N PHE A 52 -16.46 -9.72 -3.68
CA PHE A 52 -15.42 -8.79 -4.13
C PHE A 52 -14.64 -8.15 -2.97
N ASN A 53 -14.87 -8.58 -1.72
CA ASN A 53 -14.34 -7.96 -0.50
C ASN A 53 -14.73 -6.48 -0.35
N LYS A 54 -15.93 -6.12 -0.81
CA LYS A 54 -16.50 -4.78 -0.67
C LYS A 54 -17.85 -4.82 0.04
N VAL A 55 -18.21 -3.76 0.74
CA VAL A 55 -19.58 -3.59 1.22
C VAL A 55 -20.53 -3.41 0.03
N ASN A 56 -21.81 -3.78 0.17
CA ASN A 56 -22.78 -3.54 -0.91
C ASN A 56 -23.33 -2.11 -0.86
N ASN A 57 -23.41 -1.53 0.34
CA ASN A 57 -23.86 -0.18 0.62
C ASN A 57 -23.30 0.26 1.99
N GLU A 58 -23.59 1.49 2.40
CA GLU A 58 -23.12 2.03 3.69
C GLU A 58 -23.76 1.35 4.90
N ASP A 59 -24.96 0.77 4.76
CA ASP A 59 -25.64 0.04 5.85
C ASP A 59 -24.90 -1.25 6.22
N ASP A 60 -24.04 -1.77 5.34
CA ASP A 60 -23.16 -2.92 5.57
C ASP A 60 -21.89 -2.55 6.37
N PHE A 61 -21.76 -1.29 6.83
CA PHE A 61 -20.74 -0.86 7.79
C PHE A 61 -21.35 -0.65 9.18
N ILE A 62 -20.94 -1.50 10.12
CA ILE A 62 -21.54 -1.64 11.44
C ILE A 62 -20.61 -1.08 12.50
N PHE A 63 -21.09 -0.09 13.23
CA PHE A 63 -20.35 0.65 14.25
C PHE A 63 -21.34 1.27 15.22
N TYR A 64 -20.89 2.01 16.23
CA TYR A 64 -21.76 2.54 17.28
C TYR A 64 -22.96 3.38 16.76
N ASN A 65 -22.80 4.13 15.66
CA ASN A 65 -23.86 4.97 15.10
C ASN A 65 -24.75 4.23 14.08
N ASN A 66 -24.27 3.11 13.53
CA ASN A 66 -25.06 2.17 12.74
C ASN A 66 -24.95 0.75 13.35
N PRO A 67 -25.63 0.48 14.48
CA PRO A 67 -25.34 -0.71 15.26
C PRO A 67 -26.01 -1.99 14.73
N ASN A 68 -26.78 -1.94 13.64
CA ASN A 68 -27.53 -3.09 13.14
C ASN A 68 -27.20 -3.37 11.67
N GLY A 69 -26.76 -4.59 11.37
CA GLY A 69 -26.32 -5.01 10.05
C GLY A 69 -26.85 -6.37 9.62
N GLY A 70 -26.72 -6.68 8.33
CA GLY A 70 -27.08 -7.99 7.79
C GLY A 70 -28.53 -8.35 8.06
N GLN A 71 -29.45 -7.39 7.92
CA GLN A 71 -30.88 -7.54 8.23
C GLN A 71 -31.15 -7.85 9.73
N GLY A 72 -30.36 -7.25 10.62
CA GLY A 72 -30.50 -7.39 12.08
C GLY A 72 -29.82 -8.63 12.65
N THR A 73 -28.99 -9.33 11.86
CA THR A 73 -28.27 -10.53 12.28
C THR A 73 -26.93 -10.22 12.92
N ILE A 74 -26.41 -9.01 12.69
CA ILE A 74 -25.16 -8.51 13.26
C ILE A 74 -25.51 -7.24 14.05
N ILE A 75 -25.17 -7.22 15.35
CA ILE A 75 -25.56 -6.15 16.27
C ILE A 75 -24.36 -5.69 17.09
N HIS A 76 -24.02 -4.40 16.98
CA HIS A 76 -23.04 -3.73 17.82
C HIS A 76 -23.66 -3.41 19.19
N SER A 77 -22.97 -3.74 20.28
CA SER A 77 -23.52 -3.60 21.63
C SER A 77 -23.40 -2.20 22.25
N GLY A 78 -22.60 -1.32 21.65
CA GLY A 78 -22.34 0.04 22.11
C GLY A 78 -20.84 0.36 22.07
N ASP A 79 -20.49 1.63 22.22
CA ASP A 79 -19.10 2.11 22.21
C ASP A 79 -18.59 2.34 23.65
N ASN A 80 -17.36 1.91 23.92
CA ASN A 80 -16.63 2.17 25.16
C ASN A 80 -15.50 3.19 24.95
N LYS A 81 -15.88 4.46 24.94
CA LYS A 81 -15.03 5.66 24.81
C LYS A 81 -13.86 5.82 25.77
N THR A 82 -13.74 4.95 26.77
CA THR A 82 -12.74 5.10 27.85
C THR A 82 -11.76 3.94 27.92
N GLY A 83 -12.11 2.76 27.40
CA GLY A 83 -11.35 1.52 27.63
C GLY A 83 -11.19 1.17 29.12
N VAL A 84 -12.05 1.72 29.99
CA VAL A 84 -12.01 1.46 31.44
C VAL A 84 -13.00 0.36 31.76
N GLY A 85 -12.48 -0.81 32.12
CA GLY A 85 -13.28 -1.97 32.49
C GLY A 85 -12.41 -3.23 32.54
N SER A 86 -12.95 -4.33 33.05
CA SER A 86 -12.31 -5.64 32.93
C SER A 86 -13.06 -6.48 31.92
N GLY A 87 -12.38 -6.97 30.88
CA GLY A 87 -12.97 -7.85 29.86
C GLY A 87 -13.01 -7.20 28.50
N ASP A 88 -14.06 -7.49 27.72
CA ASP A 88 -14.23 -6.91 26.39
C ASP A 88 -14.72 -5.47 26.53
N ASP A 89 -14.02 -4.54 25.90
CA ASP A 89 -14.42 -3.14 25.82
C ASP A 89 -15.64 -3.00 24.91
N GLU A 90 -15.66 -3.73 23.80
CA GLU A 90 -16.76 -3.73 22.85
C GLU A 90 -17.12 -5.14 22.37
N GLN A 91 -18.41 -5.32 22.06
CA GLN A 91 -18.92 -6.59 21.58
C GLN A 91 -19.81 -6.43 20.35
N ILE A 92 -19.67 -7.37 19.40
CA ILE A 92 -20.54 -7.51 18.24
C ILE A 92 -21.18 -8.89 18.27
N LYS A 93 -22.51 -8.93 18.31
CA LYS A 93 -23.30 -10.17 18.33
C LYS A 93 -23.67 -10.56 16.91
N ILE A 94 -23.55 -11.85 16.58
CA ILE A 94 -23.81 -12.35 15.23
C ILE A 94 -24.60 -13.66 15.30
N ASN A 95 -25.71 -13.74 14.55
CA ASN A 95 -26.36 -15.00 14.23
C ASN A 95 -25.86 -15.53 12.88
N LEU A 96 -24.89 -16.44 12.91
CA LEU A 96 -24.18 -16.99 11.75
C LEU A 96 -25.09 -17.68 10.73
N GLY A 97 -26.17 -18.30 11.20
CA GLY A 97 -27.13 -19.04 10.37
C GLY A 97 -28.08 -18.12 9.60
N LEU A 98 -28.32 -16.90 10.10
CA LEU A 98 -29.22 -15.92 9.49
C LEU A 98 -28.48 -14.87 8.65
N VAL A 99 -27.14 -14.78 8.72
CA VAL A 99 -26.36 -13.84 7.90
C VAL A 99 -26.75 -14.01 6.42
N PRO A 100 -27.19 -12.93 5.73
CA PRO A 100 -27.57 -12.98 4.33
C PRO A 100 -26.53 -13.64 3.41
N SER A 101 -26.97 -14.32 2.35
CA SER A 101 -26.08 -15.07 1.44
C SER A 101 -25.16 -14.18 0.59
N ASN A 102 -25.51 -12.91 0.41
CA ASN A 102 -24.68 -11.91 -0.26
C ASN A 102 -23.48 -11.45 0.58
N ILE A 103 -23.44 -11.79 1.87
CA ILE A 103 -22.31 -11.52 2.75
C ILE A 103 -21.47 -12.79 2.82
N GLU A 104 -20.27 -12.74 2.25
CA GLU A 104 -19.31 -13.85 2.24
C GLU A 104 -18.26 -13.72 3.34
N LYS A 105 -18.05 -12.49 3.85
CA LYS A 105 -17.04 -12.18 4.84
C LYS A 105 -17.50 -11.03 5.75
N ILE A 106 -17.08 -11.07 7.01
CA ILE A 106 -17.27 -10.01 8.00
C ILE A 106 -15.87 -9.67 8.52
N ALA A 107 -15.39 -8.45 8.26
CA ALA A 107 -14.09 -7.97 8.74
C ALA A 107 -14.29 -7.14 10.00
N PHE A 108 -13.57 -7.47 11.08
CA PHE A 108 -13.61 -6.74 12.35
C PHE A 108 -12.41 -5.81 12.45
N THR A 109 -12.68 -4.55 12.77
CA THR A 109 -11.68 -3.49 12.79
C THR A 109 -11.66 -2.75 14.12
N ILE A 110 -10.53 -2.14 14.45
CA ILE A 110 -10.42 -1.18 15.55
C ILE A 110 -9.79 0.10 14.99
N THR A 111 -10.33 1.26 15.33
CA THR A 111 -9.79 2.56 14.94
C THR A 111 -9.59 3.44 16.15
N ILE A 112 -8.57 4.30 16.13
CA ILE A 112 -8.42 5.35 17.15
C ILE A 112 -9.08 6.61 16.59
N ASN A 113 -10.08 7.13 17.30
CA ASN A 113 -10.79 8.34 16.92
C ASN A 113 -9.90 9.58 17.13
N ASP A 114 -9.97 10.54 16.19
CA ASP A 114 -9.12 11.74 16.14
C ASP A 114 -7.61 11.48 16.30
N ALA A 115 -7.13 10.29 15.93
CA ALA A 115 -5.77 9.83 16.22
C ALA A 115 -4.69 10.82 15.77
N LYS A 116 -4.87 11.42 14.59
CA LYS A 116 -3.95 12.41 14.03
C LYS A 116 -3.88 13.69 14.85
N GLU A 117 -5.03 14.20 15.28
CA GLU A 117 -5.15 15.44 16.04
C GLU A 117 -4.61 15.27 17.46
N ARG A 118 -4.83 14.08 18.04
CA ARG A 118 -4.39 13.71 19.39
C ARG A 118 -2.99 13.10 19.42
N ASN A 119 -2.32 12.96 18.27
CA ASN A 119 -1.03 12.27 18.11
C ASN A 119 -1.00 10.88 18.77
N GLN A 120 -2.08 10.11 18.53
CA GLN A 120 -2.28 8.77 19.07
C GLN A 120 -2.04 7.71 17.99
N ASN A 121 -1.54 6.54 18.38
CA ASN A 121 -1.38 5.37 17.52
C ASN A 121 -1.45 4.07 18.32
N PHE A 122 -1.57 2.94 17.62
CA PHE A 122 -1.68 1.62 18.24
C PHE A 122 -0.41 1.14 18.96
N GLY A 123 0.74 1.80 18.76
CA GLY A 123 1.94 1.55 19.58
C GLY A 123 1.82 2.01 21.03
N GLN A 124 0.83 2.85 21.32
CA GLN A 124 0.51 3.29 22.68
C GLN A 124 -0.58 2.42 23.34
N ILE A 125 -1.16 1.49 22.58
CA ILE A 125 -2.18 0.56 23.05
C ILE A 125 -1.52 -0.78 23.37
N SER A 126 -2.00 -1.44 24.42
CA SER A 126 -1.45 -2.72 24.87
C SER A 126 -2.56 -3.73 25.11
N ASN A 127 -2.20 -5.01 25.18
CA ASN A 127 -3.12 -6.10 25.48
C ASN A 127 -4.38 -6.10 24.61
N SER A 128 -4.28 -5.62 23.38
CA SER A 128 -5.39 -5.67 22.44
C SER A 128 -5.66 -7.13 22.06
N TYR A 129 -6.92 -7.54 22.01
CA TYR A 129 -7.30 -8.87 21.60
C TYR A 129 -8.67 -8.89 20.93
N ILE A 130 -8.94 -9.98 20.20
CA ILE A 130 -10.29 -10.38 19.78
C ILE A 130 -10.56 -11.81 20.22
N ARG A 131 -11.78 -12.10 20.61
CA ARG A 131 -12.22 -13.46 20.95
C ARG A 131 -13.61 -13.75 20.40
N ILE A 132 -13.85 -15.03 20.13
CA ILE A 132 -15.18 -15.52 19.74
C ILE A 132 -15.73 -16.35 20.89
N ILE A 133 -16.92 -15.96 21.33
CA ILE A 133 -17.65 -16.58 22.42
C ILE A 133 -18.91 -17.20 21.82
N ASP A 134 -19.22 -18.43 22.22
CA ASP A 134 -20.54 -19.00 21.97
C ASP A 134 -21.56 -18.30 22.89
N ALA A 135 -22.54 -17.62 22.31
CA ALA A 135 -23.51 -16.84 23.07
C ALA A 135 -24.44 -17.74 23.92
N ASP A 136 -24.66 -18.98 23.49
CA ASP A 136 -25.59 -19.90 24.12
C ASP A 136 -24.96 -20.60 25.34
N THR A 137 -23.65 -20.88 25.27
CA THR A 137 -22.90 -21.57 26.34
C THR A 137 -21.99 -20.65 27.16
N SER A 138 -21.76 -19.42 26.69
CA SER A 138 -20.78 -18.48 27.23
C SER A 138 -19.32 -18.98 27.20
N GLU A 139 -19.03 -20.03 26.41
CA GLU A 139 -17.67 -20.55 26.26
C GLU A 139 -16.84 -19.72 25.26
N VAL A 140 -15.59 -19.40 25.63
CA VAL A 140 -14.64 -18.77 24.70
C VAL A 140 -14.06 -19.84 23.77
N ILE A 141 -14.50 -19.83 22.52
CA ILE A 141 -14.10 -20.79 21.48
C ILE A 141 -12.64 -20.55 21.09
N LEU A 142 -12.32 -19.30 20.77
CA LEU A 142 -10.98 -18.90 20.37
C LEU A 142 -10.67 -17.47 20.81
N ARG A 143 -9.38 -17.18 20.92
CA ARG A 143 -8.84 -15.87 21.23
C ARG A 143 -7.61 -15.60 20.35
N TYR A 144 -7.51 -14.39 19.83
CA TYR A 144 -6.35 -13.89 19.13
C TYR A 144 -5.88 -12.61 19.83
N ASP A 145 -4.68 -12.66 20.39
CA ASP A 145 -4.03 -11.50 20.99
C ASP A 145 -3.27 -10.75 19.89
N LEU A 146 -3.58 -9.46 19.74
CA LEU A 146 -2.82 -8.60 18.85
C LEU A 146 -1.45 -8.35 19.48
N GLY A 147 -0.40 -8.51 18.68
CA GLY A 147 0.96 -8.17 19.06
C GLY A 147 1.14 -6.66 19.31
N ARG A 148 2.37 -6.26 19.65
CA ARG A 148 2.75 -4.86 19.87
C ARG A 148 3.49 -4.24 18.68
N ASP A 149 3.35 -4.84 17.50
CA ASP A 149 4.13 -4.47 16.32
C ASP A 149 3.56 -3.25 15.59
N PHE A 150 2.57 -2.57 16.17
CA PHE A 150 2.03 -1.31 15.66
C PHE A 150 2.82 -0.15 16.24
N SER A 151 3.29 0.77 15.41
CA SER A 151 4.12 1.92 15.83
C SER A 151 3.56 3.25 15.35
N ILE A 152 2.82 3.25 14.25
CA ILE A 152 2.33 4.47 13.59
C ILE A 152 0.88 4.33 13.08
N GLU A 153 0.32 3.13 13.17
CA GLU A 153 -1.00 2.78 12.67
C GLU A 153 -2.09 3.37 13.57
N THR A 154 -3.17 3.81 12.95
CA THR A 154 -4.33 4.42 13.62
C THR A 154 -5.61 3.64 13.36
N ALA A 155 -5.53 2.58 12.55
CA ALA A 155 -6.61 1.64 12.26
C ALA A 155 -6.02 0.23 12.15
N ILE A 156 -6.79 -0.82 12.50
CA ILE A 156 -6.38 -2.22 12.38
C ILE A 156 -7.55 -3.05 11.88
N VAL A 157 -7.33 -3.91 10.88
CA VAL A 157 -8.18 -5.07 10.60
C VAL A 157 -7.71 -6.21 11.49
N VAL A 158 -8.48 -6.52 12.51
CA VAL A 158 -8.09 -7.46 13.56
C VAL A 158 -8.23 -8.90 13.09
N ALA A 159 -9.40 -9.22 12.56
CA ALA A 159 -9.75 -10.56 12.13
C ALA A 159 -10.90 -10.54 11.13
N GLU A 160 -11.13 -11.67 10.49
CA GLU A 160 -12.27 -11.87 9.60
C GLU A 160 -13.00 -13.17 9.96
N LEU A 161 -14.32 -13.15 9.88
CA LEU A 161 -15.13 -14.34 9.68
C LEU A 161 -15.45 -14.46 8.19
N TYR A 162 -15.28 -15.63 7.59
CA TYR A 162 -15.57 -15.84 6.18
C TYR A 162 -16.21 -17.20 5.92
N ARG A 163 -17.02 -17.27 4.87
CA ARG A 163 -17.65 -18.49 4.41
C ARG A 163 -16.71 -19.29 3.52
N TYR A 164 -16.66 -20.59 3.73
CA TYR A 164 -15.95 -21.53 2.87
C TYR A 164 -16.66 -22.87 2.90
N ASN A 165 -17.12 -23.35 1.75
CA ASN A 165 -17.92 -24.58 1.62
C ASN A 165 -19.11 -24.62 2.58
N ASN A 166 -19.87 -23.51 2.67
CA ASN A 166 -21.00 -23.31 3.58
C ASN A 166 -20.69 -23.36 5.09
N GLU A 167 -19.41 -23.37 5.46
CA GLU A 167 -18.96 -23.29 6.85
C GLU A 167 -18.38 -21.91 7.16
N TRP A 168 -18.54 -21.43 8.39
CA TRP A 168 -17.87 -20.23 8.87
C TRP A 168 -16.47 -20.56 9.39
N LYS A 169 -15.51 -19.75 8.99
CA LYS A 169 -14.11 -19.85 9.38
C LYS A 169 -13.62 -18.53 9.94
N PHE A 170 -12.73 -18.60 10.91
CA PHE A 170 -12.05 -17.44 11.49
C PHE A 170 -10.65 -17.29 10.88
N ASN A 171 -10.26 -16.06 10.61
CA ASN A 171 -8.94 -15.67 10.11
C ASN A 171 -8.34 -14.59 11.04
N ALA A 172 -7.24 -14.89 11.73
CA ALA A 172 -6.51 -13.89 12.51
C ALA A 172 -5.69 -13.00 11.57
N VAL A 173 -6.08 -11.73 11.38
CA VAL A 173 -5.47 -10.85 10.36
C VAL A 173 -4.38 -9.97 10.96
N GLY A 174 -4.72 -9.10 11.91
CA GLY A 174 -3.78 -8.17 12.54
C GLY A 174 -3.01 -7.28 11.56
N SER A 175 -3.69 -6.72 10.57
CA SER A 175 -3.13 -5.77 9.60
C SER A 175 -3.43 -4.35 10.05
N GLY A 176 -2.40 -3.52 10.21
CA GLY A 176 -2.55 -2.14 10.62
C GLY A 176 -2.53 -1.18 9.43
N PHE A 177 -3.17 -0.03 9.60
CA PHE A 177 -3.40 0.98 8.57
C PHE A 177 -3.15 2.38 9.15
N GLN A 178 -2.56 3.24 8.33
CA GLN A 178 -2.56 4.69 8.55
C GLN A 178 -3.78 5.31 7.87
N GLY A 179 -4.21 6.49 8.35
CA GLY A 179 -5.39 7.17 7.80
C GLY A 179 -6.71 6.83 8.51
N GLY A 180 -6.66 6.02 9.57
CA GLY A 180 -7.80 5.79 10.46
C GLY A 180 -8.99 5.13 9.77
N LEU A 181 -10.20 5.50 10.20
CA LEU A 181 -11.44 4.94 9.66
C LEU A 181 -11.60 5.20 8.15
N ALA A 182 -11.17 6.36 7.65
CA ALA A 182 -11.27 6.71 6.23
C ALA A 182 -10.50 5.72 5.34
N ALA A 183 -9.32 5.27 5.78
CA ALA A 183 -8.54 4.26 5.04
C ALA A 183 -9.29 2.92 4.95
N LEU A 184 -9.92 2.48 6.04
CA LEU A 184 -10.73 1.26 6.07
C LEU A 184 -11.99 1.38 5.22
N CYS A 185 -12.69 2.51 5.29
CA CYS A 185 -13.85 2.79 4.44
C CYS A 185 -13.49 2.68 2.95
N ASN A 186 -12.41 3.34 2.52
CA ASN A 186 -11.91 3.25 1.14
C ASN A 186 -11.51 1.81 0.76
N MET A 187 -10.80 1.10 1.65
CA MET A 187 -10.42 -0.31 1.49
C MET A 187 -11.64 -1.19 1.24
N PHE A 188 -12.75 -0.97 1.95
CA PHE A 188 -13.97 -1.76 1.84
C PHE A 188 -15.03 -1.18 0.89
N GLY A 189 -14.74 -0.05 0.22
CA GLY A 189 -15.56 0.49 -0.87
C GLY A 189 -16.62 1.51 -0.45
N ILE A 190 -16.46 2.14 0.70
CA ILE A 190 -17.24 3.28 1.14
C ILE A 190 -16.48 4.54 0.76
N GLU A 191 -17.12 5.41 -0.01
CA GLU A 191 -16.58 6.74 -0.32
C GLU A 191 -16.82 7.65 0.89
N VAL A 192 -15.74 8.15 1.49
CA VAL A 192 -15.83 9.14 2.58
C VAL A 192 -15.58 10.51 1.96
N GLU A 193 -16.54 11.42 2.08
CA GLU A 193 -16.32 12.83 1.78
C GLU A 193 -15.40 13.41 2.87
N GLU A 194 -14.13 13.66 2.54
CA GLU A 194 -13.23 14.38 3.44
C GLU A 194 -13.69 15.83 3.54
N GLU A 195 -14.25 16.23 4.69
CA GLU A 195 -14.45 17.65 4.99
C GLU A 195 -13.09 18.34 5.05
N GLN A 196 -12.82 19.16 4.04
CA GLN A 196 -11.60 19.96 3.94
C GLN A 196 -11.56 20.97 5.09
N SER A 197 -10.78 20.69 6.14
CA SER A 197 -10.35 21.73 7.07
C SER A 197 -9.43 22.70 6.32
N ASN A 198 -9.98 23.86 5.96
CA ASN A 198 -9.25 24.99 5.39
C ASN A 198 -8.20 25.50 6.40
N ASN A 199 -6.99 24.92 6.38
CA ASN A 199 -5.83 25.51 7.03
C ASN A 199 -4.99 26.27 6.01
N SER A 200 -5.25 27.58 5.94
CA SER A 200 -4.29 28.55 5.40
C SER A 200 -3.14 28.63 6.40
N TYR A 201 -1.98 28.07 6.09
CA TYR A 201 -0.78 28.29 6.87
C TYR A 201 -0.31 29.75 6.70
N PRO A 202 -0.08 30.52 7.78
CA PRO A 202 0.68 31.75 7.68
C PRO A 202 2.14 31.42 7.36
N SER A 203 2.71 32.15 6.40
CA SER A 203 4.12 32.07 6.01
C SER A 203 5.05 32.15 7.23
N ALA A 204 6.00 31.22 7.30
CA ALA A 204 7.03 31.21 8.35
C ALA A 204 7.87 32.51 8.36
N PRO A 205 8.32 33.00 9.53
CA PRO A 205 9.12 34.20 9.61
C PRO A 205 10.54 33.98 9.06
N VAL A 206 11.00 34.95 8.27
CA VAL A 206 12.36 35.02 7.72
C VAL A 206 13.35 35.34 8.84
N TYR A 207 14.24 34.41 9.18
CA TYR A 207 15.37 34.71 10.06
C TYR A 207 16.51 35.35 9.24
N SER A 208 16.82 36.61 9.59
CA SER A 208 17.97 37.37 9.13
C SER A 208 19.27 36.81 9.73
N GLN A 209 20.25 36.46 8.89
CA GLN A 209 21.60 36.10 9.31
C GLN A 209 22.43 37.37 9.58
N ASN A 210 22.99 37.48 10.79
CA ASN A 210 24.06 38.43 11.09
C ASN A 210 25.45 37.77 10.82
N PRO A 211 26.45 38.54 10.37
CA PRO A 211 27.73 38.02 9.91
C PRO A 211 28.69 37.66 11.07
N ILE A 212 29.39 36.53 10.92
CA ILE A 212 30.42 36.05 11.84
C ILE A 212 31.76 36.71 11.48
N VAL A 213 32.42 37.30 12.49
CA VAL A 213 33.74 37.93 12.42
C VAL A 213 34.84 36.85 12.49
N HIS A 214 35.81 36.93 11.57
CA HIS A 214 37.02 36.10 11.52
C HIS A 214 37.97 36.35 12.69
N THR A 215 38.60 35.29 13.21
CA THR A 215 39.93 35.37 13.83
C THR A 215 40.86 34.32 13.22
N HIS A 216 42.04 34.81 12.82
CA HIS A 216 43.15 34.10 12.19
C HIS A 216 43.92 33.22 13.17
N TYR A 217 44.42 32.06 12.71
CA TYR A 217 45.81 31.63 12.94
C TYR A 217 46.30 30.79 11.74
N ASP A 218 47.42 31.24 11.17
CA ASP A 218 48.22 30.57 10.16
C ASP A 218 48.93 29.32 10.72
N GLN A 219 49.07 28.27 9.90
CA GLN A 219 50.37 27.66 9.59
C GLN A 219 50.29 26.70 8.39
N ASN A 220 51.16 26.99 7.42
CA ASN A 220 51.46 26.26 6.20
C ASN A 220 51.93 24.81 6.43
N GLN A 221 51.51 23.89 5.57
CA GLN A 221 52.42 23.06 4.75
C GLN A 221 51.65 22.43 3.59
N GLY A 222 52.28 22.44 2.41
CA GLY A 222 51.61 22.34 1.12
C GLY A 222 51.51 20.92 0.56
N TYR A 223 50.51 20.77 -0.30
CA TYR A 223 50.62 19.92 -1.49
C TYR A 223 49.68 20.46 -2.57
N ASN A 224 50.24 20.78 -3.73
CA ASN A 224 49.54 21.21 -4.93
C ASN A 224 49.20 19.96 -5.75
N PRO A 225 47.99 19.86 -6.31
CA PRO A 225 47.93 19.79 -7.77
C PRO A 225 46.84 20.69 -8.36
N GLN A 226 47.27 21.44 -9.37
CA GLN A 226 46.42 22.12 -10.33
C GLN A 226 45.58 21.11 -11.14
N THR A 227 44.44 21.61 -11.63
CA THR A 227 43.61 21.11 -12.75
C THR A 227 42.49 20.11 -12.41
N LEU A 228 41.25 20.62 -12.38
CA LEU A 228 40.13 20.30 -13.30
C LEU A 228 38.77 20.60 -12.65
N ASP A 229 38.45 21.89 -12.56
CA ASP A 229 37.07 22.37 -12.71
C ASP A 229 36.61 22.00 -14.13
N ASN A 230 35.75 20.99 -14.28
CA ASN A 230 34.99 20.77 -15.52
C ASN A 230 33.79 19.80 -15.43
N ASN A 231 33.37 19.32 -14.26
CA ASN A 231 32.29 18.30 -14.18
C ASN A 231 30.88 18.82 -13.85
N GLN A 232 30.63 20.13 -13.93
CA GLN A 232 29.26 20.68 -13.88
C GLN A 232 28.68 21.10 -15.24
N GLN A 233 29.45 21.02 -16.33
CA GLN A 233 28.97 21.35 -17.69
C GLN A 233 28.87 20.14 -18.66
N ILE A 234 29.22 18.93 -18.22
CA ILE A 234 29.19 17.71 -19.07
C ILE A 234 27.87 16.92 -18.93
N TYR A 235 27.08 17.11 -17.87
CA TYR A 235 25.80 16.39 -17.72
C TYR A 235 24.65 16.96 -18.58
N ASN A 236 24.82 18.15 -19.17
CA ASN A 236 23.83 18.76 -20.06
C ASN A 236 24.17 18.66 -21.56
N SER A 237 25.21 17.93 -21.96
CA SER A 237 25.66 17.88 -23.37
C SER A 237 25.83 16.46 -23.96
N GLN A 238 25.41 15.40 -23.27
CA GLN A 238 25.42 14.02 -23.81
C GLN A 238 24.05 13.34 -23.92
N LEU A 239 22.97 14.12 -23.96
CA LEU A 239 21.65 13.69 -24.46
C LEU A 239 21.38 14.27 -25.85
N SER A 240 22.40 14.24 -26.72
CA SER A 240 22.29 14.69 -28.10
C SER A 240 23.01 13.68 -28.99
N ASN A 241 22.40 12.52 -29.19
CA ASN A 241 22.40 11.79 -30.47
C ASN A 241 21.58 10.50 -30.37
N GLY A 242 20.50 10.44 -31.16
CA GLY A 242 20.03 9.16 -31.72
C GLY A 242 18.78 8.50 -31.13
N ASN A 243 17.71 9.24 -30.83
CA ASN A 243 16.32 8.83 -31.13
C ASN A 243 15.39 9.99 -30.77
N GLN A 244 14.68 10.55 -31.76
CA GLN A 244 13.63 11.54 -31.53
C GLN A 244 12.52 10.91 -30.68
N GLN A 245 12.56 11.08 -29.36
CA GLN A 245 11.45 10.74 -28.48
C GLN A 245 10.35 11.79 -28.70
N SER A 246 9.16 11.33 -29.09
CA SER A 246 7.96 12.16 -29.18
C SER A 246 7.55 12.60 -27.76
N GLU A 247 7.91 13.82 -27.38
CA GLU A 247 7.53 14.40 -26.09
C GLU A 247 6.02 14.73 -26.09
N ILE A 248 5.28 14.26 -25.08
CA ILE A 248 3.85 14.53 -24.98
C ILE A 248 3.61 15.98 -24.58
N THR A 249 2.85 16.71 -25.39
CA THR A 249 2.50 18.11 -25.14
C THR A 249 1.03 18.27 -24.79
N CYS A 250 0.72 19.17 -23.86
CA CYS A 250 -0.65 19.54 -23.53
C CYS A 250 -1.36 20.12 -24.77
N PRO A 251 -2.54 19.61 -25.17
CA PRO A 251 -3.27 20.12 -26.33
C PRO A 251 -3.87 21.50 -26.11
N TYR A 252 -3.88 22.01 -24.87
CA TYR A 252 -4.50 23.29 -24.50
C TYR A 252 -3.49 24.42 -24.30
N CYS A 253 -2.29 24.14 -23.79
CA CYS A 253 -1.28 25.17 -23.51
C CYS A 253 0.11 24.84 -24.06
N HIS A 254 0.25 23.73 -24.80
CA HIS A 254 1.50 23.25 -25.40
C HIS A 254 2.66 22.96 -24.44
N SER A 255 2.43 23.04 -23.12
CA SER A 255 3.41 22.64 -22.12
C SER A 255 3.76 21.16 -22.23
N THR A 256 5.03 20.81 -22.05
CA THR A 256 5.52 19.44 -21.89
C THR A 256 5.36 18.92 -20.46
N GLN A 257 4.92 19.77 -19.52
CA GLN A 257 4.62 19.40 -18.13
C GLN A 257 3.27 18.68 -18.07
N VAL A 258 3.28 17.41 -18.50
CA VAL A 258 2.11 16.55 -18.60
C VAL A 258 2.35 15.26 -17.80
N THR A 259 1.37 14.90 -16.97
CA THR A 259 1.31 13.62 -16.27
C THR A 259 0.18 12.76 -16.83
N ALA A 260 0.26 11.44 -16.67
CA ALA A 260 -0.72 10.48 -17.15
C ALA A 260 -0.99 9.40 -16.10
N GLY A 261 -2.27 9.06 -15.91
CA GLY A 261 -2.72 8.11 -14.89
C GLY A 261 -4.06 7.47 -15.23
N LYS A 262 -4.58 6.61 -14.33
CA LYS A 262 -5.92 6.01 -14.47
C LYS A 262 -6.99 7.08 -14.30
N LYS A 263 -8.06 7.07 -15.11
CA LYS A 263 -9.24 7.94 -14.96
C LYS A 263 -9.67 8.04 -13.50
N GLY A 264 -9.87 9.27 -13.02
CA GLY A 264 -10.22 9.56 -11.63
C GLY A 264 -9.02 9.81 -10.69
N PHE A 265 -7.78 9.87 -11.20
CA PHE A 265 -6.61 10.18 -10.38
C PHE A 265 -6.59 11.64 -9.90
N GLY A 266 -6.51 11.85 -8.58
CA GLY A 266 -6.33 13.17 -7.96
C GLY A 266 -4.94 13.77 -8.25
N VAL A 267 -4.81 15.10 -8.15
CA VAL A 267 -3.53 15.81 -8.37
C VAL A 267 -2.47 15.37 -7.36
N GLY A 268 -2.85 15.07 -6.11
CA GLY A 268 -1.95 14.51 -5.09
C GLY A 268 -1.45 13.09 -5.41
N LYS A 269 -2.29 12.27 -6.06
CA LYS A 269 -1.94 10.92 -6.54
C LYS A 269 -1.10 10.94 -7.83
N ALA A 270 -0.90 12.10 -8.43
CA ALA A 270 -0.10 12.29 -9.64
C ALA A 270 1.38 12.62 -9.35
N ILE A 271 1.74 12.85 -8.08
CA ILE A 271 3.03 13.41 -7.67
C ILE A 271 4.07 12.32 -7.38
N VAL A 272 3.65 11.09 -7.08
CA VAL A 272 4.57 9.94 -7.01
C VAL A 272 4.83 9.44 -8.43
N GLY A 273 5.68 10.18 -9.12
CA GLY A 273 6.08 9.90 -10.49
C GLY A 273 5.06 10.44 -11.50
N GLY A 274 5.27 11.68 -11.94
CA GLY A 274 4.81 12.11 -13.26
C GLY A 274 5.51 11.30 -14.36
N LEU A 275 5.33 9.98 -14.38
CA LEU A 275 5.90 9.03 -15.34
C LEU A 275 5.48 7.56 -15.09
N LEU A 276 4.23 7.25 -14.71
CA LEU A 276 3.71 5.87 -14.85
C LEU A 276 3.75 5.37 -16.31
N LEU A 277 4.09 6.26 -17.27
CA LEU A 277 4.31 5.99 -18.68
C LEU A 277 5.58 6.70 -19.18
N GLY A 278 6.73 6.50 -18.51
CA GLY A 278 8.03 6.84 -19.13
C GLY A 278 8.30 6.02 -20.39
N PRO A 279 9.50 6.12 -21.04
CA PRO A 279 9.88 5.51 -22.34
C PRO A 279 9.62 4.00 -22.53
N VAL A 280 9.04 3.34 -21.53
CA VAL A 280 8.59 1.96 -21.52
C VAL A 280 7.15 1.95 -20.98
N GLY A 281 6.18 2.37 -21.80
CA GLY A 281 4.75 2.38 -21.46
C GLY A 281 4.13 0.98 -21.45
N LEU A 282 4.58 0.16 -20.50
CA LEU A 282 4.18 -1.24 -20.33
C LEU A 282 3.23 -1.47 -19.14
N LEU A 283 2.69 -0.41 -18.55
CA LEU A 283 1.65 -0.51 -17.51
C LEU A 283 0.24 -0.21 -18.08
N GLY A 284 0.16 0.14 -19.37
CA GLY A 284 -1.10 0.26 -20.10
C GLY A 284 -1.90 -1.06 -20.18
N GLY A 285 -1.25 -2.22 -19.94
CA GLY A 285 -1.94 -3.51 -19.80
C GLY A 285 -2.76 -3.65 -18.51
N LEU A 286 -2.37 -2.96 -17.44
CA LEU A 286 -3.09 -2.97 -16.15
C LEU A 286 -4.25 -1.96 -16.12
N ILE A 287 -4.15 -0.88 -16.91
CA ILE A 287 -5.12 0.22 -16.89
C ILE A 287 -6.07 0.13 -18.10
N GLY A 288 -5.66 -0.46 -19.23
CA GLY A 288 -6.39 -0.39 -20.48
C GLY A 288 -6.33 1.03 -21.07
N SER A 289 -5.97 1.16 -22.34
CA SER A 289 -5.78 2.47 -23.00
C SER A 289 -6.99 3.41 -22.91
N LYS A 290 -8.20 2.85 -22.72
CA LYS A 290 -9.46 3.60 -22.55
C LYS A 290 -9.63 4.24 -21.16
N ASN A 291 -8.82 3.85 -20.18
CA ASN A 291 -8.88 4.36 -18.83
C ASN A 291 -7.67 5.22 -18.47
N ILE A 292 -6.86 5.64 -19.44
CA ILE A 292 -5.75 6.57 -19.23
C ILE A 292 -6.26 8.01 -19.44
N GLU A 293 -6.04 8.85 -18.44
CA GLU A 293 -6.28 10.28 -18.48
C GLU A 293 -4.95 11.02 -18.27
N PHE A 294 -4.77 12.12 -18.98
CA PHE A 294 -3.63 13.01 -18.90
C PHE A 294 -4.03 14.28 -18.15
N LEU A 295 -3.11 14.86 -17.40
CA LEU A 295 -3.24 16.14 -16.71
C LEU A 295 -2.05 17.01 -17.08
N CYS A 296 -2.30 18.25 -17.52
CA CYS A 296 -1.24 19.22 -17.66
C CYS A 296 -1.04 19.95 -16.34
N ILE A 297 0.19 19.93 -15.82
CA ILE A 297 0.57 20.60 -14.56
C ILE A 297 0.53 22.13 -14.76
N ASN A 298 0.82 22.62 -15.95
CA ASN A 298 0.86 24.05 -16.24
C ASN A 298 -0.54 24.70 -16.32
N CYS A 299 -1.54 24.03 -16.91
CA CYS A 299 -2.88 24.60 -17.10
C CYS A 299 -4.02 23.85 -16.42
N ASN A 300 -3.71 22.78 -15.68
CA ASN A 300 -4.64 21.91 -14.95
C ASN A 300 -5.76 21.28 -15.81
N LYS A 301 -5.63 21.30 -17.14
CA LYS A 301 -6.58 20.64 -18.05
C LYS A 301 -6.32 19.14 -18.13
N ARG A 302 -7.40 18.38 -18.19
CA ARG A 302 -7.40 16.92 -18.34
C ARG A 302 -7.88 16.49 -19.72
N TRP A 303 -7.34 15.40 -20.26
CA TRP A 303 -7.81 14.80 -21.51
C TRP A 303 -7.56 13.29 -21.56
N SER A 304 -8.26 12.59 -22.45
CA SER A 304 -8.10 11.16 -22.69
C SER A 304 -7.48 10.89 -24.05
N ALA A 305 -6.73 9.79 -24.18
CA ALA A 305 -6.23 9.32 -25.47
C ALA A 305 -7.36 8.98 -26.45
N SER A 306 -8.55 8.61 -25.96
CA SER A 306 -9.71 8.36 -26.83
C SER A 306 -10.13 9.60 -27.63
N ASN A 307 -9.82 10.80 -27.12
CA ASN A 307 -10.29 12.07 -27.67
C ASN A 307 -9.12 12.93 -28.20
N ASN A 308 -7.89 12.40 -28.25
CA ASN A 308 -6.71 13.11 -28.72
C ASN A 308 -5.73 12.19 -29.47
N THR A 309 -5.52 12.46 -30.75
CA THR A 309 -4.73 11.61 -31.66
C THR A 309 -3.24 11.58 -31.30
N ASN A 310 -2.67 12.69 -30.83
CA ASN A 310 -1.27 12.77 -30.37
C ASN A 310 -1.06 11.84 -29.16
N SER A 311 -1.96 11.92 -28.17
CA SER A 311 -1.90 11.09 -26.96
C SER A 311 -2.11 9.61 -27.27
N ALA A 312 -3.00 9.28 -28.20
CA ALA A 312 -3.18 7.91 -28.67
C ALA A 312 -1.97 7.38 -29.46
N GLN A 313 -1.31 8.22 -30.24
CA GLN A 313 -0.08 7.86 -30.95
C GLN A 313 1.08 7.65 -29.98
N TRP A 314 1.24 8.57 -29.03
CA TRP A 314 2.23 8.47 -27.96
C TRP A 314 2.05 7.19 -27.14
N LEU A 315 0.83 6.85 -26.68
CA LEU A 315 0.58 5.58 -25.98
C LEU A 315 0.96 4.34 -26.80
N ARG A 316 0.69 4.36 -28.11
CA ARG A 316 1.06 3.25 -29.00
C ARG A 316 2.58 3.14 -29.15
N GLU A 317 3.27 4.26 -29.30
CA GLU A 317 4.73 4.30 -29.37
C GLU A 317 5.37 3.80 -28.07
N GLN A 318 4.84 4.22 -26.92
CA GLN A 318 5.28 3.73 -25.62
C GLN A 318 5.05 2.23 -25.45
N SER A 319 3.89 1.69 -25.87
CA SER A 319 3.63 0.24 -25.85
C SER A 319 4.59 -0.54 -26.76
N ASN A 320 4.94 0.02 -27.93
CA ASN A 320 5.88 -0.61 -28.85
C ASN A 320 7.32 -0.61 -28.30
N ASN A 321 7.79 0.50 -27.73
CA ASN A 321 9.10 0.57 -27.07
C ASN A 321 9.21 -0.47 -25.95
N ALA A 322 8.11 -0.66 -25.24
CA ALA A 322 8.01 -1.58 -24.15
C ALA A 322 8.03 -3.05 -24.58
N LYS A 323 7.30 -3.39 -25.64
CA LYS A 323 7.42 -4.68 -26.35
C LYS A 323 8.86 -4.95 -26.79
N ASN A 324 9.55 -3.95 -27.32
CA ASN A 324 10.93 -4.11 -27.80
C ASN A 324 11.92 -4.40 -26.68
N ILE A 325 11.78 -3.73 -25.52
CA ILE A 325 12.65 -3.96 -24.36
C ILE A 325 12.44 -5.35 -23.79
N VAL A 326 11.17 -5.75 -23.61
CA VAL A 326 10.86 -7.10 -23.14
C VAL A 326 11.41 -8.12 -24.13
N ASN A 327 11.09 -8.04 -25.42
CA ASN A 327 11.62 -9.00 -26.42
C ASN A 327 13.16 -9.06 -26.46
N ARG A 328 13.85 -7.96 -26.16
CA ARG A 328 15.32 -7.89 -26.14
C ARG A 328 15.94 -8.55 -24.91
N TYR A 329 15.27 -8.48 -23.76
CA TYR A 329 15.85 -8.86 -22.46
C TYR A 329 15.08 -9.95 -21.72
N LEU A 330 14.00 -10.49 -22.29
CA LEU A 330 13.15 -11.52 -21.68
C LEU A 330 13.90 -12.86 -21.60
N ASP A 331 14.79 -12.94 -20.61
CA ASP A 331 15.47 -14.14 -20.15
C ASP A 331 15.03 -14.45 -18.69
N ASN A 332 15.46 -15.61 -18.18
CA ASN A 332 15.14 -16.00 -16.80
C ASN A 332 15.71 -15.02 -15.77
N ASP A 333 16.84 -14.38 -16.05
CA ASP A 333 17.46 -13.42 -15.13
C ASP A 333 16.62 -12.14 -15.00
N PHE A 334 16.04 -11.66 -16.10
CA PHE A 334 15.14 -10.52 -16.10
C PHE A 334 13.82 -10.83 -15.39
N ALA A 335 13.23 -11.99 -15.66
CA ALA A 335 12.02 -12.44 -14.95
C ALA A 335 12.28 -12.57 -13.43
N GLU A 336 13.41 -13.18 -13.04
CA GLU A 336 13.79 -13.28 -11.63
C GLU A 336 14.03 -11.91 -10.99
N ALA A 337 14.64 -10.96 -11.70
CA ALA A 337 14.85 -9.60 -11.19
C ALA A 337 13.52 -8.85 -10.96
N LEU A 338 12.54 -9.02 -11.85
CA LEU A 338 11.19 -8.45 -11.67
C LEU A 338 10.50 -9.01 -10.43
N VAL A 339 10.58 -10.33 -10.23
CA VAL A 339 9.96 -11.00 -9.07
C VAL A 339 10.70 -10.64 -7.79
N ALA A 340 12.03 -10.59 -7.80
CA ALA A 340 12.85 -10.21 -6.64
C ALA A 340 12.58 -8.77 -6.20
N GLY A 341 12.54 -7.83 -7.14
CA GLY A 341 12.22 -6.42 -6.84
C GLY A 341 10.80 -6.26 -6.27
N SER A 342 9.83 -6.97 -6.86
CA SER A 342 8.45 -6.95 -6.37
C SER A 342 8.32 -7.56 -4.97
N ALA A 343 9.05 -8.63 -4.67
CA ALA A 343 9.07 -9.25 -3.35
C ALA A 343 9.74 -8.37 -2.29
N LEU A 344 10.76 -7.57 -2.65
CA LEU A 344 11.36 -6.59 -1.74
C LEU A 344 10.37 -5.48 -1.38
N VAL A 345 9.63 -4.97 -2.37
CA VAL A 345 8.62 -3.92 -2.14
C VAL A 345 7.46 -4.46 -1.31
N ALA A 346 6.91 -5.63 -1.67
CA ALA A 346 5.81 -6.28 -0.95
C ALA A 346 6.19 -6.83 0.44
N MET A 347 7.44 -6.67 0.86
CA MET A 347 7.93 -7.03 2.19
C MET A 347 8.54 -5.82 2.90
N ALA A 348 8.39 -4.61 2.33
CA ALA A 348 9.02 -3.40 2.84
C ALA A 348 8.58 -3.10 4.28
N ASP A 349 7.28 -3.25 4.54
CA ASP A 349 6.62 -3.09 5.84
C ASP A 349 6.61 -4.39 6.69
N GLY A 350 7.18 -5.48 6.17
CA GLY A 350 7.22 -6.78 6.82
C GLY A 350 5.95 -7.63 6.69
N VAL A 351 4.93 -7.18 5.96
CA VAL A 351 3.68 -7.92 5.74
C VAL A 351 3.37 -7.95 4.25
N ILE A 352 3.19 -9.15 3.68
CA ILE A 352 2.78 -9.27 2.27
C ILE A 352 1.29 -9.01 2.19
N GLU A 353 0.88 -7.94 1.52
CA GLU A 353 -0.53 -7.77 1.22
C GLU A 353 -0.99 -8.71 0.09
N TYR A 354 -2.22 -9.20 0.22
CA TYR A 354 -2.84 -10.00 -0.84
C TYR A 354 -2.95 -9.23 -2.16
N SER A 355 -3.18 -7.92 -2.08
CA SER A 355 -3.30 -6.97 -3.19
C SER A 355 -2.03 -6.92 -4.05
N GLU A 356 -0.85 -6.79 -3.42
CA GLU A 356 0.45 -6.67 -4.08
C GLU A 356 0.84 -7.96 -4.81
N ARG A 357 0.63 -9.10 -4.14
CA ARG A 357 0.82 -10.42 -4.73
C ARG A 357 -0.06 -10.61 -5.95
N GLU A 358 -1.38 -10.38 -5.82
CA GLU A 358 -2.29 -10.55 -6.94
C GLU A 358 -2.01 -9.56 -8.08
N ARG A 359 -1.56 -8.34 -7.77
CA ARG A 359 -1.21 -7.34 -8.79
C ARG A 359 -0.01 -7.76 -9.62
N LEU A 360 1.02 -8.33 -8.98
CA LEU A 360 2.16 -8.91 -9.69
C LEU A 360 1.72 -10.05 -10.59
N ILE A 361 0.92 -10.99 -10.07
CA ILE A 361 0.48 -12.15 -10.84
C ILE A 361 -0.42 -11.77 -12.00
N ASN A 362 -1.36 -10.85 -11.76
CA ASN A 362 -2.23 -10.34 -12.81
C ASN A 362 -1.43 -9.63 -13.91
N TYR A 363 -0.35 -8.94 -13.55
CA TYR A 363 0.55 -8.33 -14.53
C TYR A 363 1.17 -9.38 -15.48
N PHE A 364 1.75 -10.46 -14.97
CA PHE A 364 2.32 -11.52 -15.80
C PHE A 364 1.26 -12.30 -16.61
N LYS A 365 0.04 -12.45 -16.09
CA LYS A 365 -1.06 -13.11 -16.80
C LYS A 365 -1.64 -12.29 -17.96
N THR A 366 -1.76 -10.98 -17.78
CA THR A 366 -2.53 -10.12 -18.70
C THR A 366 -1.66 -9.34 -19.68
N SER A 367 -0.38 -9.16 -19.38
CA SER A 367 0.53 -8.45 -20.29
C SER A 367 0.86 -9.32 -21.52
N GLN A 368 0.67 -8.75 -22.71
CA GLN A 368 1.00 -9.43 -23.96
C GLN A 368 2.49 -9.68 -24.11
N GLU A 369 3.29 -8.88 -23.41
CA GLU A 369 4.74 -8.87 -23.42
C GLU A 369 5.32 -9.99 -22.57
N MET A 370 4.67 -10.35 -21.45
CA MET A 370 5.13 -11.41 -20.55
C MET A 370 4.53 -12.79 -20.87
N LYS A 371 3.80 -12.93 -21.98
CA LYS A 371 3.10 -14.18 -22.38
C LYS A 371 3.99 -15.43 -22.45
N HIS A 372 5.30 -15.26 -22.55
CA HIS A 372 6.28 -16.35 -22.63
C HIS A 372 6.84 -16.76 -21.27
N ILE A 373 6.56 -16.00 -20.20
CA ILE A 373 6.96 -16.35 -18.84
C ILE A 373 5.91 -17.29 -18.25
N ASP A 374 6.36 -18.41 -17.70
CA ASP A 374 5.51 -19.30 -16.92
C ASP A 374 5.09 -18.62 -15.60
N THR A 375 3.78 -18.35 -15.47
CA THR A 375 3.22 -17.72 -14.26
C THR A 375 3.40 -18.59 -13.01
N ASN A 376 3.49 -19.92 -13.14
CA ASN A 376 3.75 -20.80 -12.00
C ASN A 376 5.18 -20.61 -11.48
N MET A 377 6.14 -20.39 -12.39
CA MET A 377 7.51 -20.02 -12.00
C MET A 377 7.53 -18.69 -11.26
N VAL A 378 6.75 -17.69 -11.71
CA VAL A 378 6.65 -16.38 -11.07
C VAL A 378 6.13 -16.53 -9.64
N LEU A 379 5.02 -17.26 -9.47
CA LEU A 379 4.42 -17.56 -8.17
C LEU A 379 5.42 -18.25 -7.24
N SER A 380 6.04 -19.34 -7.72
CA SER A 380 6.99 -20.14 -6.94
C SER A 380 8.20 -19.32 -6.48
N LYS A 381 8.74 -18.48 -7.37
CA LYS A 381 9.87 -17.59 -7.04
C LYS A 381 9.46 -16.48 -6.08
N PHE A 382 8.29 -15.89 -6.26
CA PHE A 382 7.78 -14.86 -5.35
C PHE A 382 7.63 -15.42 -3.94
N ASP A 383 6.93 -16.55 -3.79
CA ASP A 383 6.73 -17.22 -2.51
C ASP A 383 8.07 -17.67 -1.88
N CYS A 384 9.04 -18.12 -2.69
CA CYS A 384 10.38 -18.46 -2.21
C CYS A 384 11.14 -17.23 -1.69
N TYR A 385 11.10 -16.12 -2.41
CA TYR A 385 11.80 -14.89 -2.04
C TYR A 385 11.20 -14.23 -0.80
N THR A 386 9.88 -14.21 -0.68
CA THR A 386 9.22 -13.70 0.51
C THR A 386 9.49 -14.56 1.74
N GLN A 387 9.52 -15.89 1.61
CA GLN A 387 9.94 -16.78 2.70
C GLN A 387 11.40 -16.52 3.14
N LYS A 388 12.30 -16.24 2.20
CA LYS A 388 13.69 -15.87 2.54
C LYS A 388 13.76 -14.57 3.33
N LEU A 389 13.00 -13.56 2.91
CA LEU A 389 12.90 -12.27 3.61
C LEU A 389 12.28 -12.42 5.00
N GLN A 390 11.28 -13.29 5.16
CA GLN A 390 10.65 -13.57 6.47
C GLN A 390 11.60 -14.30 7.42
N ARG A 391 12.40 -15.24 6.91
CA ARG A 391 13.33 -16.01 7.72
C ARG A 391 14.50 -15.18 8.22
N ASP A 392 15.10 -14.39 7.33
CA ASP A 392 16.20 -13.50 7.64
C ASP A 392 16.15 -12.33 6.65
N PHE A 393 15.60 -11.22 7.10
CA PHE A 393 15.36 -10.07 6.24
C PHE A 393 16.66 -9.52 5.64
N MET A 394 17.72 -9.43 6.44
CA MET A 394 19.00 -8.89 5.97
C MET A 394 19.64 -9.79 4.92
N MET A 395 19.69 -11.09 5.17
CA MET A 395 20.30 -12.06 4.25
C MET A 395 19.44 -12.24 2.98
N GLY A 396 18.12 -12.34 3.14
CA GLY A 396 17.18 -12.43 2.04
C GLY A 396 17.27 -11.20 1.14
N LYS A 397 17.30 -10.00 1.74
CA LYS A 397 17.42 -8.74 0.99
C LYS A 397 18.72 -8.65 0.20
N ALA A 398 19.85 -9.02 0.81
CA ALA A 398 21.14 -9.06 0.12
C ALA A 398 21.12 -10.02 -1.08
N GLU A 399 20.48 -11.19 -0.94
CA GLU A 399 20.35 -12.15 -2.03
C GLU A 399 19.48 -11.61 -3.17
N LEU A 400 18.34 -11.00 -2.86
CA LEU A 400 17.41 -10.44 -3.85
C LEU A 400 18.04 -9.25 -4.58
N LEU A 401 18.73 -8.35 -3.87
CA LEU A 401 19.49 -7.26 -4.50
C LEU A 401 20.57 -7.79 -5.46
N ARG A 402 21.24 -8.89 -5.13
CA ARG A 402 22.20 -9.54 -6.05
C ARG A 402 21.56 -10.07 -7.32
N ILE A 403 20.32 -10.57 -7.25
CA ILE A 403 19.55 -11.01 -8.42
C ILE A 403 19.22 -9.79 -9.29
N ILE A 404 18.74 -8.71 -8.67
CA ILE A 404 18.41 -7.45 -9.35
C ILE A 404 19.66 -6.84 -10.02
N ALA A 405 20.82 -6.91 -9.36
CA ALA A 405 22.10 -6.39 -9.86
C ALA A 405 22.51 -6.95 -11.23
N LYS A 406 22.01 -8.13 -11.64
CA LYS A 406 22.22 -8.68 -12.99
C LYS A 406 21.73 -7.74 -14.09
N MET A 407 20.79 -6.85 -13.79
CA MET A 407 20.25 -5.87 -14.74
C MET A 407 21.07 -4.57 -14.80
N ARG A 408 22.06 -4.37 -13.93
CA ARG A 408 22.84 -3.11 -13.82
C ARG A 408 23.46 -2.66 -15.16
N THR A 409 23.92 -3.58 -16.00
CA THR A 409 24.54 -3.28 -17.29
C THR A 409 23.53 -3.14 -18.44
N LYS A 410 22.24 -3.39 -18.17
CA LYS A 410 21.12 -3.33 -19.12
C LYS A 410 20.20 -2.16 -18.72
N PRO A 411 20.53 -0.90 -19.04
CA PRO A 411 19.86 0.29 -18.48
C PRO A 411 18.35 0.31 -18.71
N ASP A 412 17.87 -0.15 -19.88
CA ASP A 412 16.43 -0.23 -20.17
C ASP A 412 15.72 -1.27 -19.29
N ALA A 413 16.35 -2.44 -19.08
CA ALA A 413 15.83 -3.50 -18.22
C ALA A 413 15.87 -3.09 -16.74
N ALA A 414 16.94 -2.42 -16.31
CA ALA A 414 17.06 -1.88 -14.95
C ALA A 414 15.92 -0.89 -14.63
N ARG A 415 15.69 0.10 -15.51
CA ARG A 415 14.59 1.05 -15.33
C ARG A 415 13.23 0.37 -15.32
N PHE A 416 13.09 -0.69 -16.11
CA PHE A 416 11.85 -1.47 -16.14
C PHE A 416 11.57 -2.18 -14.81
N VAL A 417 12.59 -2.82 -14.22
CA VAL A 417 12.46 -3.45 -12.89
C VAL A 417 11.96 -2.43 -11.87
N VAL A 418 12.60 -1.25 -11.79
CA VAL A 418 12.19 -0.20 -10.84
C VAL A 418 10.75 0.26 -11.05
N ARG A 419 10.32 0.44 -12.30
CA ARG A 419 8.94 0.86 -12.62
C ARG A 419 7.90 -0.17 -12.22
N LEU A 420 8.18 -1.45 -12.46
CA LEU A 420 7.28 -2.51 -11.99
C LEU A 420 7.20 -2.49 -10.47
N CYS A 421 8.33 -2.36 -9.78
CA CYS A 421 8.37 -2.27 -8.31
C CYS A 421 7.52 -1.11 -7.78
N CYS A 422 7.62 0.10 -8.37
CA CYS A 422 6.78 1.23 -8.02
C CYS A 422 5.29 0.94 -8.26
N THR A 423 4.96 0.18 -9.31
CA THR A 423 3.57 -0.18 -9.63
C THR A 423 2.97 -1.13 -8.61
N ILE A 424 3.78 -2.05 -8.10
CA ILE A 424 3.38 -2.99 -7.06
C ILE A 424 3.18 -2.24 -5.75
N GLY A 425 4.12 -1.39 -5.34
CA GLY A 425 3.92 -0.62 -4.09
C GLY A 425 2.80 0.42 -4.15
N LEU A 426 2.39 0.85 -5.36
CA LEU A 426 1.16 1.63 -5.55
C LEU A 426 -0.11 0.74 -5.64
N ALA A 427 -0.09 -0.46 -5.05
CA ALA A 427 -1.19 -1.43 -5.15
C ALA A 427 -2.48 -0.89 -4.53
N ASP A 428 -2.34 -0.38 -3.32
CA ASP A 428 -3.36 0.19 -2.43
C ASP A 428 -3.71 1.66 -2.75
N GLY A 429 -2.89 2.32 -3.55
CA GLY A 429 -3.08 3.70 -3.99
C GLY A 429 -2.30 4.73 -3.19
N GLU A 430 -1.46 4.30 -2.25
CA GLU A 430 -0.47 5.12 -1.57
C GLU A 430 0.95 4.60 -1.87
N PHE A 431 1.96 5.39 -1.53
CA PHE A 431 3.35 4.94 -1.66
C PHE A 431 4.10 5.35 -0.40
N SER A 432 4.19 4.40 0.51
CA SER A 432 4.73 4.61 1.85
C SER A 432 6.21 4.99 1.79
N ASN A 433 6.68 5.72 2.81
CA ASN A 433 8.10 6.09 2.89
C ASN A 433 9.03 4.87 2.94
N ILE A 434 8.55 3.72 3.42
CA ILE A 434 9.31 2.49 3.53
C ILE A 434 9.48 1.85 2.14
N GLU A 435 8.43 1.81 1.33
CA GLU A 435 8.52 1.35 -0.06
C GLU A 435 9.40 2.29 -0.90
N LYS A 436 9.29 3.60 -0.70
CA LYS A 436 10.19 4.59 -1.30
C LYS A 436 11.65 4.32 -0.95
N GLN A 437 11.94 3.95 0.29
CA GLN A 437 13.29 3.59 0.72
C GLN A 437 13.79 2.33 0.01
N VAL A 438 12.95 1.29 -0.10
CA VAL A 438 13.28 0.06 -0.85
C VAL A 438 13.54 0.37 -2.32
N ILE A 439 12.75 1.23 -2.97
CA ILE A 439 13.04 1.70 -4.34
C ILE A 439 14.37 2.43 -4.40
N GLY A 440 14.70 3.27 -3.42
CA GLY A 440 16.00 3.94 -3.34
C GLY A 440 17.17 2.96 -3.33
N GLU A 441 17.03 1.85 -2.61
CA GLU A 441 18.05 0.80 -2.56
C GLU A 441 18.14 0.01 -3.87
N ILE A 442 17.01 -0.35 -4.48
CA ILE A 442 16.96 -1.00 -5.80
C ILE A 442 17.62 -0.08 -6.85
N CYS A 443 17.31 1.22 -6.85
CA CYS A 443 17.93 2.21 -7.74
C CYS A 443 19.45 2.26 -7.55
N ARG A 444 19.92 2.30 -6.29
CA ARG A 444 21.35 2.29 -5.97
C ARG A 444 22.04 1.04 -6.50
N GLU A 445 21.43 -0.13 -6.32
CA GLU A 445 21.97 -1.40 -6.81
C GLU A 445 22.04 -1.44 -8.34
N LEU A 446 21.11 -0.77 -9.02
CA LEU A 446 21.02 -0.69 -10.48
C LEU A 446 21.80 0.49 -11.10
N ASN A 447 22.46 1.32 -10.29
CA ASN A 447 23.12 2.56 -10.73
C ASN A 447 22.16 3.53 -11.45
N LEU A 448 20.96 3.69 -10.90
CA LEU A 448 19.91 4.61 -11.37
C LEU A 448 19.70 5.74 -10.36
N ASN A 449 19.29 6.90 -10.86
CA ASN A 449 18.90 8.01 -10.00
C ASN A 449 17.48 7.78 -9.46
N THR A 450 17.32 7.72 -8.14
CA THR A 450 16.02 7.49 -7.47
C THR A 450 15.00 8.57 -7.81
N SER A 451 15.43 9.83 -8.04
CA SER A 451 14.51 10.92 -8.40
C SER A 451 13.85 10.74 -9.77
N GLU A 452 14.32 9.80 -10.59
CA GLU A 452 13.63 9.41 -11.84
C GLU A 452 12.28 8.69 -11.57
N PHE A 453 12.09 8.15 -10.36
CA PHE A 453 10.99 7.24 -10.03
C PHE A 453 10.16 7.70 -8.84
N VAL A 454 10.81 8.28 -7.83
CA VAL A 454 10.19 8.61 -6.55
C VAL A 454 10.59 10.02 -6.15
N TYR A 455 9.60 10.82 -5.76
CA TYR A 455 9.75 12.19 -5.26
C TYR A 455 9.40 12.28 -3.77
#